data_AF-A0A0I9SAS9-F1
#
_entry.id   AF-A0A0I9SAS9-F1
#
_cell.length_a   1.000
_cell.length_b   1.000
_cell.length_c   1.000
_cell.angle_alpha   90.00
_cell.angle_beta   90.00
_cell.angle_gamma   90.00
#
_symmetry.space_group_name_H-M   'P 1'
#
loop_
_entity.id
_entity.type
_entity.pdbx_description
1 polymer ?
#
loop_
_entity_poly.entity_id
_entity_poly.type
_entity_poly.pdbx_seq_one_letter_code
_entity_poly.pdbx_strand_id
1 'polypeptide(L)'
;MIFKGRTLNPIQSEYVGLNDIVSINGIIGWLDFIGEDMIAVVDEKEILHKIATEEIHSVVKYTNFINGNMTNIPIRSLIKAA
;
A
#
# COMPACT_ATOMS: atom_id res chain seq x y z
N MET A 1 -4.00 1.52 13.75
CA MET A 1 -3.68 0.12 13.40
C MET A 1 -2.45 -0.30 14.19
N ILE A 2 -2.32 -1.57 14.60
CA ILE A 2 -1.07 -2.10 15.19
C ILE A 2 -0.41 -3.01 14.16
N PHE A 3 0.84 -2.76 13.79
CA PHE A 3 1.59 -3.59 12.84
C PHE A 3 3.01 -3.84 13.38
N LYS A 4 3.43 -5.10 13.45
CA LYS A 4 4.70 -5.51 14.10
C LYS A 4 4.93 -4.85 15.47
N GLY A 5 3.87 -4.78 16.29
CA GLY A 5 3.90 -4.21 17.64
C GLY A 5 3.95 -2.68 17.72
N ARG A 6 3.83 -1.96 16.60
CA ARG A 6 3.80 -0.48 16.58
C ARG A 6 2.40 0.03 16.24
N THR A 7 1.95 1.03 16.97
CA THR A 7 0.73 1.77 16.63
C THR A 7 1.03 2.72 15.46
N LEU A 8 0.31 2.52 14.36
CA LEU A 8 0.36 3.33 13.15
C LEU A 8 -0.94 4.11 12.98
N ASN A 9 -0.79 5.40 12.67
CA ASN A 9 -1.88 6.31 12.34
C ASN A 9 -1.92 6.51 10.82
N PRO A 10 -3.11 6.60 10.21
CA PRO A 10 -3.22 6.97 8.80
C PRO A 10 -2.51 8.29 8.50
N ILE A 11 -1.80 8.34 7.39
CA ILE A 11 -1.20 9.54 6.83
C ILE A 11 -2.03 9.97 5.64
N GLN A 12 -2.47 11.23 5.62
CA GLN A 12 -3.08 11.80 4.44
C GLN A 12 -1.99 12.02 3.38
N SER A 13 -2.08 11.29 2.28
CA SER A 13 -1.14 11.38 1.16
C SER A 13 -1.87 11.06 -0.13
N GLU A 14 -1.42 11.67 -1.23
CA GLU A 14 -1.89 11.33 -2.58
C GLU A 14 -1.07 10.22 -3.23
N TYR A 15 0.03 9.78 -2.59
CA TYR A 15 1.02 8.87 -3.18
C TYR A 15 1.38 7.71 -2.25
N VAL A 16 1.63 6.54 -2.84
CA VAL A 16 2.23 5.38 -2.18
C VAL A 16 3.41 4.88 -3.00
N GLY A 17 4.42 4.34 -2.33
CA GLY A 17 5.59 3.75 -2.98
C GLY A 17 6.04 2.47 -2.28
N LEU A 18 7.00 1.78 -2.90
CA LEU A 18 7.55 0.55 -2.34
C LEU A 18 8.10 0.79 -0.93
N ASN A 19 7.95 -0.23 -0.08
CA ASN A 19 8.27 -0.27 1.35
C ASN A 19 7.41 0.61 2.26
N ASP A 20 6.45 1.38 1.73
CA ASP A 20 5.44 2.00 2.58
C ASP A 20 4.55 0.92 3.20
N ILE A 21 4.19 1.10 4.47
CA ILE A 21 3.13 0.31 5.11
C ILE A 21 1.80 0.91 4.67
N VAL A 22 0.98 0.07 4.05
CA VAL A 22 -0.32 0.43 3.48
C VAL A 22 -1.39 -0.55 3.92
N SER A 23 -2.65 -0.12 3.87
CA SER A 23 -3.82 -1.00 3.80
C SER A 23 -4.36 -0.95 2.38
N ILE A 24 -4.46 -2.09 1.71
CA ILE A 24 -5.14 -2.25 0.42
C ILE A 24 -6.33 -3.16 0.64
N ASN A 25 -7.55 -2.66 0.44
CA ASN A 25 -8.80 -3.42 0.69
C ASN A 25 -8.85 -4.08 2.09
N GLY A 26 -8.18 -3.49 3.09
CA GLY A 26 -8.09 -4.05 4.45
C GLY A 26 -6.89 -4.98 4.70
N ILE A 27 -6.15 -5.39 3.66
CA ILE A 27 -4.90 -6.14 3.78
C ILE A 27 -3.79 -5.15 4.14
N ILE A 28 -3.18 -5.33 5.30
CA ILE A 28 -2.19 -4.40 5.85
C ILE A 28 -0.81 -5.01 5.80
N GLY A 29 0.14 -4.29 5.20
CA GLY A 29 1.49 -4.78 5.02
C GLY A 29 2.40 -3.81 4.29
N TRP A 30 3.60 -4.27 3.98
CA TRP A 30 4.54 -3.52 3.15
C TRP A 30 4.14 -3.63 1.69
N LEU A 31 4.11 -2.51 0.98
CA LEU A 31 3.98 -2.50 -0.47
C LEU A 31 5.29 -3.02 -1.09
N ASP A 32 5.27 -4.25 -1.57
CA ASP A 32 6.46 -4.98 -2.03
C ASP A 32 6.61 -4.92 -3.56
N PHE A 33 5.49 -4.79 -4.28
CA PHE A 33 5.47 -4.70 -5.74
C PHE A 33 4.38 -3.78 -6.25
N ILE A 34 4.68 -3.03 -7.31
CA ILE A 34 3.76 -2.20 -8.08
C ILE A 34 3.96 -2.54 -9.56
N GLY A 35 2.99 -3.20 -10.16
CA GLY A 35 2.91 -3.45 -11.60
C GLY A 35 1.77 -2.66 -12.25
N GLU A 36 1.57 -2.86 -13.54
CA GLU A 36 0.49 -2.23 -14.30
C GLU A 36 -0.89 -2.80 -13.93
N ASP A 37 -0.97 -4.12 -13.81
CA ASP A 37 -2.20 -4.90 -13.62
C ASP A 37 -2.35 -5.48 -12.20
N MET A 38 -1.29 -5.45 -11.40
CA MET A 38 -1.31 -5.98 -10.04
C MET A 38 -0.37 -5.23 -9.10
N ILE A 39 -0.68 -5.29 -7.80
CA ILE A 39 0.23 -4.90 -6.73
C ILE A 39 0.44 -6.07 -5.77
N ALA A 40 1.50 -6.02 -4.98
CA ALA A 40 1.71 -7.00 -3.92
C ALA A 40 1.98 -6.35 -2.57
N VAL A 41 1.33 -6.89 -1.54
CA VAL A 41 1.47 -6.47 -0.14
C VAL A 41 1.95 -7.66 0.68
N VAL A 42 3.03 -7.51 1.44
CA VAL A 42 3.51 -8.54 2.38
C VAL A 42 2.98 -8.19 3.77
N ASP A 43 2.17 -9.07 4.35
CA ASP A 43 1.56 -8.83 5.67
C ASP A 43 2.54 -9.08 6.84
N GLU A 44 2.08 -8.87 8.07
CA GLU A 44 2.92 -9.06 9.26
C GLU A 44 3.34 -10.51 9.51
N LYS A 45 2.66 -11.48 8.89
CA LYS A 45 2.94 -12.92 8.95
C LYS A 45 3.83 -13.37 7.78
N GLU A 46 4.37 -12.42 7.02
CA GLU A 46 5.24 -12.66 5.85
C GLU A 46 4.50 -13.37 4.71
N ILE A 47 3.19 -13.22 4.63
CA ILE A 47 2.38 -13.73 3.52
C ILE A 47 2.33 -12.67 2.43
N LEU A 48 2.68 -13.07 1.20
CA LEU A 48 2.57 -12.25 0.00
C LEU A 48 1.14 -12.29 -0.55
N HIS A 49 0.45 -11.16 -0.50
CA HIS A 49 -0.87 -10.96 -1.10
C HIS A 49 -0.71 -10.27 -2.44
N LYS A 50 -1.15 -10.92 -3.51
CA LYS A 50 -1.19 -10.36 -4.87
C LYS A 50 -2.61 -9.88 -5.14
N ILE A 51 -2.76 -8.61 -5.53
CA ILE A 51 -4.06 -7.95 -5.70
C ILE A 51 -4.10 -7.36 -7.10
N ALA A 52 -5.08 -7.74 -7.91
CA ALA A 52 -5.27 -7.15 -9.22
C ALA A 52 -5.69 -5.68 -9.08
N THR A 53 -5.16 -4.78 -9.90
CA THR A 53 -5.41 -3.33 -9.77
C THR A 53 -6.89 -2.99 -9.98
N GLU A 54 -7.61 -3.78 -10.75
CA GLU A 54 -9.06 -3.66 -10.95
C GLU A 54 -9.91 -4.01 -9.72
N GLU A 55 -9.36 -4.75 -8.76
CA GLU A 55 -10.03 -5.11 -7.51
C GLU A 55 -9.79 -4.08 -6.40
N ILE A 56 -8.89 -3.11 -6.60
CA ILE A 56 -8.51 -2.12 -5.59
C ILE A 56 -9.58 -1.04 -5.47
N HIS A 57 -10.26 -1.01 -4.33
CA HIS A 57 -11.29 -0.02 -4.02
C HIS A 57 -10.95 0.83 -2.79
N SER A 58 -9.89 0.48 -2.05
CA SER A 58 -9.46 1.19 -0.84
C SER A 58 -7.94 1.15 -0.69
N VAL A 59 -7.33 2.31 -0.45
CA VAL A 59 -5.91 2.47 -0.14
C VAL A 59 -5.75 3.42 1.04
N VAL A 60 -5.07 2.98 2.10
CA VAL A 60 -4.71 3.82 3.25
C VAL A 60 -3.20 3.73 3.49
N LYS A 61 -2.53 4.86 3.61
CA LYS A 61 -1.09 4.92 3.89
C LYS A 61 -0.83 5.12 5.38
N TYR A 62 0.22 4.48 5.91
CA TYR A 62 0.60 4.60 7.33
C TYR A 62 2.03 5.10 7.56
N THR A 63 2.91 4.97 6.58
CA THR A 63 4.31 5.42 6.69
C THR A 63 4.79 6.03 5.39
N ASN A 64 5.76 6.93 5.46
CA ASN A 64 6.66 7.21 4.35
C ASN A 64 7.98 6.49 4.63
N PHE A 65 8.39 5.57 3.76
CA PHE A 65 9.66 4.87 3.94
C PHE A 65 10.85 5.84 3.83
N ILE A 66 10.92 6.60 2.73
CA ILE A 66 11.90 7.66 2.50
C ILE A 66 11.24 8.86 1.82
N ASN A 67 11.73 10.07 2.11
CA ASN A 67 11.32 11.25 1.37
C ASN A 67 11.97 11.22 -0.03
N GLY A 68 11.21 11.54 -1.07
CA GLY A 68 11.68 11.42 -2.46
C GLY A 68 11.76 9.97 -2.99
N ASN A 69 10.94 9.05 -2.46
CA ASN A 69 10.85 7.68 -2.99
C ASN A 69 10.49 7.71 -4.49
N MET A 70 11.41 7.27 -5.34
CA MET A 70 11.24 7.29 -6.80
C MET A 70 10.23 6.26 -7.32
N THR A 71 9.72 5.39 -6.45
CA THR A 71 8.69 4.39 -6.77
C THR A 71 7.27 4.88 -6.50
N ASN A 72 7.13 6.13 -6.05
CA ASN A 72 5.83 6.70 -5.71
C ASN A 72 4.92 6.77 -6.94
N ILE A 73 3.71 6.27 -6.78
CA ILE A 73 2.61 6.41 -7.75
C ILE A 73 1.42 7.12 -7.09
N PRO A 74 0.59 7.83 -7.87
CA PRO A 74 -0.65 8.40 -7.36
C PRO A 74 -1.60 7.29 -6.91
N ILE A 75 -2.20 7.41 -5.71
CA ILE A 75 -3.20 6.46 -5.21
C ILE A 75 -4.40 6.37 -6.16
N ARG A 76 -4.79 7.48 -6.78
CA ARG A 76 -5.86 7.53 -7.78
C ARG A 76 -5.59 6.65 -9.01
N SER A 77 -4.33 6.30 -9.29
CA SER A 77 -3.99 5.40 -10.39
C SER A 77 -4.24 3.93 -10.04
N LEU A 78 -4.34 3.61 -8.74
CA LEU A 78 -4.67 2.26 -8.25
C LEU A 78 -6.18 2.05 -8.15
N ILE A 79 -6.93 3.09 -7.81
CA ILE A 79 -8.39 3.01 -7.70
C ILE A 79 -8.99 3.32 -9.06
N LYS A 80 -9.31 2.29 -9.86
CA LYS A 80 -10.12 2.50 -11.06
C LYS A 80 -11.52 2.92 -10.61
N ALA A 81 -11.92 4.15 -10.96
CA ALA A 81 -13.28 4.60 -10.73
C ALA A 81 -14.26 3.64 -11.42
N ALA A 82 -15.24 3.16 -10.66
CA ALA A 82 -16.35 2.36 -11.16
C ALA A 82 -17.24 3.17 -12.12
#